data_AF-A0AAT9PVD1-F1
#
_entry.id   AF-A0AAT9PVD1-F1
#
_cell.length_a   1.000
_cell.length_b   1.000
_cell.length_c   1.000
_cell.angle_alpha   90.00
_cell.angle_beta   90.00
_cell.angle_gamma   90.00
#
_symmetry.space_group_name_H-M   'P 1'
#
loop_
_entity.id
_entity.type
_entity.pdbx_description
1 polymer ?
#
loop_
_entity_poly.entity_id
_entity_poly.type
_entity_poly.pdbx_seq_one_letter_code
_entity_poly.pdbx_strand_id
1 'polypeptide(L)'
;MNQYKTKQQKRKFYDSGEWKSIREQVKKRDNHECQECKRNGRVQTDTNEYSESAKRKKIQLVVHHIKELEHHPELALDIDNLETVCVNCHNKEHGRVYEKKQNKWENDEKW
;
A
#
# COMPACT_ATOMS: atom_id res chain seq x y z
N MET A 1 9.04 -17.44 -17.71
CA MET A 1 8.91 -16.74 -16.42
C MET A 1 8.55 -15.30 -16.69
N ASN A 2 7.45 -14.81 -16.10
CA ASN A 2 7.10 -13.39 -16.20
C ASN A 2 8.20 -12.57 -15.52
N GLN A 3 8.61 -11.45 -16.12
CA GLN A 3 9.59 -10.54 -15.53
C GLN A 3 8.96 -9.16 -15.40
N TYR A 4 8.95 -8.62 -14.18
CA TYR A 4 8.34 -7.33 -13.86
C TYR A 4 9.39 -6.28 -13.47
N LYS A 5 10.49 -6.20 -14.23
CA LYS A 5 11.61 -5.31 -13.91
C LYS A 5 11.36 -3.87 -14.35
N THR A 6 10.73 -3.69 -15.51
CA THR A 6 10.49 -2.34 -16.07
C THR A 6 9.18 -1.74 -15.55
N LYS A 7 9.11 -0.40 -15.52
CA LYS A 7 7.88 0.33 -15.16
C LYS A 7 6.69 -0.04 -16.06
N GLN A 8 6.93 -0.27 -17.35
CA GLN A 8 5.88 -0.64 -18.30
C GLN A 8 5.33 -2.04 -18.03
N GLN A 9 6.19 -2.99 -17.66
CA GLN A 9 5.77 -4.34 -17.27
C GLN A 9 4.95 -4.32 -15.97
N LYS A 10 5.43 -3.60 -14.94
CA LYS A 10 4.69 -3.43 -13.68
C LYS A 10 3.31 -2.79 -13.93
N ARG A 11 3.25 -1.76 -14.78
CA ARG A 11 1.98 -1.12 -15.16
C ARG A 11 1.02 -2.10 -15.84
N LYS A 12 1.49 -2.85 -16.85
CA LYS A 12 0.67 -3.87 -17.52
C LYS A 12 0.13 -4.92 -16.55
N PHE A 13 0.94 -5.34 -15.57
CA PHE A 13 0.52 -6.25 -14.52
C PHE A 13 -0.61 -5.66 -13.66
N TYR A 14 -0.42 -4.46 -13.12
CA TYR A 14 -1.44 -3.81 -12.28
C TYR A 14 -2.72 -3.43 -13.07
N ASP A 15 -2.61 -3.20 -14.38
CA ASP A 15 -3.74 -2.92 -15.26
C ASP A 15 -4.49 -4.19 -15.70
N SER A 16 -3.88 -5.38 -15.51
CA SER A 16 -4.43 -6.67 -15.93
C SER A 16 -5.74 -7.03 -15.21
N GLY A 17 -6.59 -7.81 -15.88
CA GLY A 17 -7.84 -8.30 -15.29
C GLY A 17 -7.61 -9.29 -14.15
N GLU A 18 -6.57 -10.13 -14.26
CA GLU A 18 -6.18 -11.11 -13.24
C GLU A 18 -5.84 -10.42 -11.92
N TRP A 19 -5.00 -9.38 -11.97
CA TRP A 19 -4.66 -8.59 -10.79
C TRP A 19 -5.90 -7.93 -10.17
N LYS A 20 -6.78 -7.34 -10.98
CA LYS A 20 -8.00 -6.69 -10.47
C LYS A 20 -8.92 -7.69 -9.76
N SER A 21 -9.06 -8.90 -10.31
CA SER A 21 -9.85 -9.97 -9.71
C SER A 21 -9.27 -10.42 -8.37
N ILE A 22 -7.98 -10.74 -8.34
CA ILE A 22 -7.31 -11.21 -7.12
C ILE A 22 -7.26 -10.12 -6.05
N ARG A 23 -7.02 -8.87 -6.45
CA ARG A 23 -7.06 -7.72 -5.54
C ARG A 23 -8.39 -7.62 -4.80
N GLU A 24 -9.51 -7.87 -5.49
CA GLU A 24 -10.83 -7.86 -4.86
C GLU A 24 -11.03 -9.06 -3.95
N GLN A 25 -10.57 -10.25 -4.35
CA GLN A 25 -10.62 -11.45 -3.52
C GLN A 25 -9.83 -11.29 -2.22
N VAL A 26 -8.61 -10.74 -2.29
CA VAL A 26 -7.76 -10.47 -1.12
C VAL A 26 -8.42 -9.47 -0.18
N LYS A 27 -8.98 -8.37 -0.72
CA LYS A 27 -9.73 -7.41 0.11
C LYS A 27 -10.93 -8.04 0.80
N LYS A 28 -11.67 -8.89 0.09
CA LYS A 28 -12.82 -9.60 0.65
C LYS A 28 -12.41 -10.59 1.74
N ARG A 29 -11.34 -11.36 1.52
CA ARG A 29 -10.73 -12.26 2.53
C ARG A 29 -10.36 -11.48 3.80
N ASP A 30 -9.78 -10.30 3.61
CA ASP A 30 -9.28 -9.44 4.67
C ASP A 30 -10.39 -8.56 5.30
N ASN A 31 -11.65 -8.79 4.96
CA ASN A 31 -12.81 -8.00 5.41
C ASN A 31 -12.71 -6.49 5.16
N HIS A 32 -11.94 -6.08 4.13
CA HIS A 32 -11.63 -4.67 3.88
C HIS A 32 -10.96 -3.97 5.06
N GLU A 33 -10.10 -4.70 5.79
CA GLU A 33 -9.33 -4.19 6.92
C GLU A 33 -7.83 -4.33 6.67
N CYS A 34 -7.05 -3.37 7.20
CA CYS A 34 -5.60 -3.47 7.22
C CYS A 34 -5.15 -4.61 8.16
N GLN A 35 -4.51 -5.64 7.61
CA GLN A 35 -4.03 -6.78 8.39
C GLN A 35 -2.90 -6.41 9.34
N GLU A 36 -2.01 -5.49 8.94
CA GLU A 36 -0.95 -5.00 9.82
C GLU A 36 -1.49 -4.18 11.00
N CYS A 37 -2.49 -3.32 10.78
CA CYS A 37 -3.14 -2.63 11.89
C CYS A 37 -3.81 -3.62 12.84
N LYS A 38 -4.48 -4.64 12.30
CA LYS A 38 -5.15 -5.69 13.08
C LYS A 38 -4.18 -6.47 13.96
N ARG A 39 -3.00 -6.86 13.43
CA ARG A 39 -1.91 -7.48 14.21
C ARG A 39 -1.45 -6.61 15.38
N ASN A 40 -1.49 -5.28 15.21
CA ASN A 40 -1.14 -4.30 16.23
C ASN A 40 -2.33 -3.86 17.11
N GLY A 41 -3.47 -4.56 17.07
CA GLY A 41 -4.65 -4.25 17.90
C GLY A 41 -5.40 -2.98 17.47
N ARG A 42 -5.26 -2.54 16.21
CA ARG A 42 -5.95 -1.37 15.65
C ARG A 42 -6.84 -1.79 14.48
N VAL A 43 -7.90 -1.03 14.23
CA VAL A 43 -8.77 -1.23 13.07
C VAL A 43 -8.59 -0.05 12.11
N GLN A 44 -8.28 -0.36 10.85
CA GLN A 44 -8.24 0.62 9.78
C GLN A 44 -8.95 0.06 8.56
N THR A 45 -10.00 0.74 8.12
CA THR A 45 -10.88 0.36 7.02
C THR A 45 -10.86 1.42 5.92
N ASP A 46 -11.47 1.12 4.77
CA ASP A 46 -11.64 2.08 3.69
C ASP A 46 -12.86 2.98 3.96
N THR A 47 -12.63 4.29 4.13
CA THR A 47 -13.69 5.29 4.27
C THR A 47 -14.06 5.88 2.90
N ASN A 48 -15.27 6.42 2.78
CA ASN A 48 -15.72 7.13 1.57
C ASN A 48 -15.28 8.61 1.54
N GLU A 49 -14.17 8.93 2.20
CA GLU A 49 -13.62 10.28 2.24
C GLU A 49 -13.16 10.72 0.84
N TYR A 50 -13.52 11.95 0.45
CA TYR A 50 -13.10 12.55 -0.81
C TYR A 50 -11.79 13.34 -0.61
N SER A 51 -10.84 13.15 -1.53
CA SER A 51 -9.58 13.89 -1.55
C SER A 51 -9.69 15.05 -2.54
N GLU A 52 -9.81 16.28 -2.02
CA GLU A 52 -9.87 17.51 -2.84
C GLU A 52 -8.64 17.64 -3.75
N SER A 53 -7.45 17.38 -3.23
CA SER A 53 -6.19 17.47 -3.97
C SER A 53 -6.11 16.50 -5.16
N ALA A 54 -6.64 15.28 -5.01
CA ALA A 54 -6.61 14.25 -6.03
C ALA A 54 -7.90 14.19 -6.87
N LYS A 55 -8.91 15.01 -6.52
CA LYS A 55 -10.26 15.05 -7.11
C LYS A 55 -10.94 13.67 -7.21
N ARG A 56 -10.74 12.81 -6.21
CA ARG A 56 -11.28 11.43 -6.19
C ARG A 56 -11.40 10.89 -4.77
N LYS A 57 -12.05 9.73 -4.60
CA LYS A 57 -12.06 8.98 -3.33
C LYS A 57 -10.63 8.77 -2.83
N LYS A 58 -10.40 9.09 -1.56
CA LYS A 58 -9.13 8.88 -0.89
C LYS A 58 -8.82 7.39 -0.83
N ILE A 59 -7.64 7.01 -1.30
CA ILE A 59 -7.17 5.63 -1.21
C ILE A 59 -6.64 5.43 0.19
N GLN A 60 -7.31 4.60 0.99
CA GLN A 60 -6.85 4.28 2.34
C GLN A 60 -6.27 2.88 2.43
N LEU A 61 -6.79 1.93 1.65
CA LEU A 61 -6.32 0.54 1.60
C LEU A 61 -5.71 0.19 0.24
N VAL A 62 -4.63 -0.55 0.30
CA VAL A 62 -3.90 -1.11 -0.85
C VAL A 62 -3.62 -2.59 -0.59
N VAL A 63 -3.43 -3.35 -1.67
CA VAL A 63 -2.95 -4.74 -1.56
C VAL A 63 -1.45 -4.71 -1.78
N HIS A 64 -0.71 -5.26 -0.82
CA HIS A 64 0.74 -5.31 -0.77
C HIS A 64 1.22 -6.73 -1.04
N HIS A 65 2.34 -6.85 -1.74
CA HIS A 65 3.06 -8.10 -1.94
C HIS A 65 4.05 -8.30 -0.80
N ILE A 66 3.86 -9.36 0.00
CA ILE A 66 4.75 -9.71 1.13
C ILE A 66 6.17 -9.97 0.62
N LYS A 67 6.29 -10.78 -0.45
CA LYS A 67 7.51 -10.94 -1.24
C LYS A 67 7.36 -10.11 -2.51
N GLU A 68 8.30 -9.19 -2.70
CA GLU A 68 8.22 -8.20 -3.77
C GLU A 68 8.12 -8.82 -5.17
N LEU A 69 7.24 -8.23 -5.99
CA LEU A 69 6.95 -8.65 -7.37
C LEU A 69 8.20 -8.73 -8.28
N GLU A 70 9.22 -7.92 -8.02
CA GLU A 70 10.44 -7.89 -8.84
C GLU A 70 11.32 -9.12 -8.61
N HIS A 71 11.36 -9.61 -7.38
CA HIS A 71 12.19 -10.75 -6.97
C HIS A 71 11.45 -12.08 -7.10
N HIS A 72 10.14 -12.07 -6.91
CA HIS A 72 9.28 -13.25 -6.89
C HIS A 72 8.09 -13.12 -7.87
N PRO A 73 8.34 -13.02 -9.19
CA PRO A 73 7.27 -12.91 -10.17
C PRO A 73 6.34 -14.13 -10.23
N GLU A 74 6.80 -15.29 -9.77
CA GLU A 74 6.01 -16.52 -9.63
C GLU A 74 4.92 -16.42 -8.56
N LEU A 75 5.10 -15.53 -7.58
CA LEU A 75 4.15 -15.27 -6.48
C LEU A 75 3.29 -14.01 -6.73
N ALA A 76 3.31 -13.49 -7.95
CA ALA A 76 2.64 -12.22 -8.29
C ALA A 76 1.12 -12.25 -8.05
N LEU A 77 0.51 -13.41 -8.28
CA LEU A 77 -0.93 -13.68 -8.18
C LEU A 77 -1.24 -14.71 -7.08
N ASP A 78 -0.28 -15.01 -6.21
CA ASP A 78 -0.50 -15.91 -5.08
C ASP A 78 -1.20 -15.16 -3.96
N ILE A 79 -2.39 -15.62 -3.56
CA ILE A 79 -3.20 -15.00 -2.50
C ILE A 79 -2.45 -14.99 -1.16
N ASP A 80 -1.63 -15.99 -0.88
CA ASP A 80 -0.87 -16.10 0.37
C ASP A 80 0.33 -15.14 0.40
N ASN A 81 0.75 -14.64 -0.77
CA ASN A 81 1.77 -13.59 -0.88
C ASN A 81 1.19 -12.17 -0.89
N LEU A 82 -0.14 -12.03 -0.73
CA LEU A 82 -0.85 -10.76 -0.82
C LEU A 82 -1.57 -10.44 0.49
N GLU A 83 -1.48 -9.19 0.92
CA GLU A 83 -2.21 -8.70 2.09
C GLU A 83 -2.79 -7.30 1.89
N THR A 84 -3.98 -7.07 2.45
CA THR A 84 -4.59 -5.74 2.50
C THR A 84 -3.96 -4.95 3.63
N VAL A 85 -3.36 -3.81 3.29
CA VAL A 85 -2.73 -2.88 4.24
C VAL A 85 -3.19 -1.46 3.99
N CYS A 86 -3.14 -0.62 5.01
CA CYS A 86 -3.40 0.80 4.84
C CYS A 86 -2.20 1.50 4.18
N VAL A 87 -2.43 2.65 3.53
CA VAL A 87 -1.36 3.43 2.88
C VAL A 87 -0.22 3.78 3.84
N ASN A 88 -0.53 4.01 5.12
CA ASN A 88 0.48 4.28 6.14
C ASN A 88 1.37 3.06 6.42
N CYS A 89 0.78 1.88 6.62
CA CYS A 89 1.53 0.63 6.80
C CYS A 89 2.36 0.31 5.56
N HIS A 90 1.75 0.40 4.38
CA HIS A 90 2.46 0.20 3.11
C HIS A 90 3.67 1.13 2.94
N ASN A 91 3.53 2.41 3.30
CA ASN A 91 4.65 3.36 3.24
C ASN A 91 5.75 3.03 4.26
N LYS A 92 5.36 2.54 5.45
CA LYS A 92 6.30 2.10 6.47
C LYS A 92 7.11 0.90 6.01
N GLU A 93 6.47 -0.11 5.43
CA GLU A 93 7.15 -1.30 4.86
C GLU A 93 8.17 -0.93 3.78
N HIS A 94 7.84 0.04 2.91
CA HIS A 94 8.77 0.52 1.88
C HIS A 94 9.77 1.58 2.38
N GLY A 95 9.86 1.87 3.67
CA GLY A 95 10.76 2.89 4.23
C GLY A 95 10.46 4.33 3.75
N ARG A 96 9.25 4.58 3.22
CA ARG A 96 8.80 5.88 2.70
C ARG A 96 8.16 6.72 3.81
N VAL A 97 8.76 6.74 4.98
CA VAL A 97 8.30 7.55 6.11
C VAL A 97 8.99 8.91 6.01
N TYR A 98 8.20 9.98 5.97
CA TYR A 98 8.74 11.33 6.03
C TYR A 98 9.18 11.62 7.47
N GLU A 99 10.48 11.77 7.68
CA GLU A 99 11.02 12.27 8.94
C GLU A 99 11.03 13.80 8.90
N LYS A 100 10.20 14.43 9.74
CA LYS A 100 10.23 15.89 9.90
C LYS A 100 11.59 16.27 10.47
N LYS A 101 12.37 17.05 9.71
CA LYS A 101 13.60 17.64 10.23
C LYS A 101 13.26 18.50 11.45
N GLN A 102 13.88 18.20 12.59
CA GLN A 102 13.77 19.05 13.77
C GLN A 102 14.23 20.46 13.40
N ASN A 103 13.40 21.45 13.71
CA ASN A 103 13.78 22.83 13.47
C ASN A 103 14.81 23.24 14.52
N LYS A 104 16.05 23.47 14.09
CA LYS A 104 17.16 23.88 14.97
C LYS A 104 16.92 25.21 15.69
N TRP A 105 15.94 26.00 15.25
CA TRP A 105 15.58 27.31 15.79
C TRP A 105 14.25 27.31 16.54
N GLU A 106 13.64 26.15 16.81
CA GLU A 106 12.35 26.09 17.51
C GLU A 106 12.38 26.74 18.90
N ASN A 107 13.55 26.78 19.53
CA ASN A 107 13.78 27.38 20.84
C ASN A 107 14.67 28.64 20.79
N ASP A 108 14.93 29.21 19.61
CA ASP A 108 15.70 30.45 19.52
C ASP A 108 14.75 31.64 19.63
N GLU A 109 14.72 32.31 20.78
CA GLU A 109 13.88 33.48 21.05
C GLU A 109 14.43 34.78 20.43
N LYS A 110 15.55 34.71 19.67
CA LYS A 110 16.05 35.87 18.92
C LYS A 110 15.37 35.95 17.56
N TRP A 111 14.45 36.91 17.48
CA TRP A 111 13.81 37.40 16.26
C TRP A 111 14.80 38.05 15.29
#